data_AF-A0AAV4DSZ1-F1
#
_entry.id   AF-A0AAV4DSZ1-F1
#
_cell.length_a   1.000
_cell.length_b   1.000
_cell.length_c   1.000
_cell.angle_alpha   90.00
_cell.angle_beta   90.00
_cell.angle_gamma   90.00
#
_symmetry.space_group_name_H-M   'P 1'
#
loop_
_entity.id
_entity.type
_entity.pdbx_description
1 polymer ?
#
loop_
_entity_poly.entity_id
_entity_poly.type
_entity_poly.pdbx_seq_one_letter_code
_entity_poly.pdbx_strand_id
1 'polypeptide(L)'
;MPTVSQEPTKSLGRWYDSSMKDTRRGAETLELAYESLLAINKCGLQGKFKIWCLKFMLITKLLWPLLVYEICSTTVEAIEAEIKKYARKWLGFLQGPWINHSQMVQPQQGQWTNWDTAIQISLTWNDIWHMAPLRISYLIRSVYDVIPSNANVVRWGKKDDPTCPLCQGRQSTEHVLSSCKVALSQGRYTWRHNRVLQELA
;
A
#
# COMPACT_ATOMS: atom_id res chain seq x y z
N MET A 1 42.26 23.46 3.28
CA MET A 1 41.06 22.80 2.71
C MET A 1 41.25 22.77 1.20
N PRO A 2 41.15 21.60 0.53
CA PRO A 2 41.23 21.53 -0.92
C PRO A 2 40.08 22.33 -1.53
N THR A 3 40.36 23.02 -2.63
CA THR A 3 39.36 23.82 -3.37
C THR A 3 38.50 22.86 -4.20
N VAL A 4 37.20 23.14 -4.36
CA VAL A 4 36.23 22.33 -5.15
C VAL A 4 36.72 22.08 -6.60
N SER A 5 37.66 22.89 -7.10
CA SER A 5 38.33 22.73 -8.39
C SER A 5 39.30 21.54 -8.47
N GLN A 6 39.80 21.04 -7.32
CA GLN A 6 40.77 19.93 -7.25
C GLN A 6 40.10 18.59 -6.94
N GLU A 7 39.15 18.58 -6.00
CA GLU A 7 38.40 17.37 -5.63
C GLU A 7 36.94 17.70 -5.35
N PRO A 8 35.99 16.83 -5.79
CA PRO A 8 34.58 17.05 -5.52
C PRO A 8 34.33 16.97 -4.01
N THR A 9 33.61 17.95 -3.48
CA THR A 9 33.36 18.06 -2.04
C THR A 9 31.91 17.69 -1.73
N LYS A 10 31.67 16.90 -0.69
CA LYS A 10 30.32 16.51 -0.25
C LYS A 10 29.84 17.41 0.89
N SER A 11 28.68 18.04 0.73
CA SER A 11 28.01 18.81 1.78
C SER A 11 26.51 18.50 1.82
N LEU A 12 25.98 18.20 3.01
CA LEU A 12 24.58 17.81 3.24
C LEU A 12 24.06 16.68 2.33
N GLY A 13 24.95 15.77 1.92
CA GLY A 13 24.63 14.67 1.03
C GLY A 13 24.70 14.99 -0.47
N ARG A 14 24.84 16.26 -0.83
CA ARG A 14 25.08 16.74 -2.20
C ARG A 14 26.57 16.77 -2.50
N TRP A 15 26.96 16.29 -3.68
CA TRP A 15 28.32 16.44 -4.18
C TRP A 15 28.44 17.68 -5.06
N TYR A 16 29.43 18.50 -4.79
CA TYR A 16 29.81 19.66 -5.58
C TYR A 16 31.08 19.32 -6.34
N ASP A 17 31.03 19.38 -7.67
CA ASP A 17 32.20 19.27 -8.54
C ASP A 17 32.51 20.61 -9.21
N SER A 18 33.66 20.70 -9.85
CA SER A 18 34.13 21.93 -10.51
C SER A 18 33.21 22.43 -11.64
N SER A 19 32.36 21.55 -12.18
CA SER A 19 31.38 21.88 -13.21
C SER A 19 30.16 22.59 -12.63
N MET A 20 29.87 22.39 -11.33
CA MET A 20 28.70 22.90 -10.62
C MET A 20 27.36 22.54 -11.29
N LYS A 21 27.36 21.56 -12.20
CA LYS A 21 26.21 21.11 -12.98
C LYS A 21 25.76 19.73 -12.51
N ASP A 22 24.45 19.58 -12.36
CA ASP A 22 23.84 18.32 -11.91
C ASP A 22 23.53 17.33 -13.04
N THR A 23 23.88 17.65 -14.30
CA THR A 23 23.60 16.81 -15.48
C THR A 23 24.11 15.38 -15.35
N ARG A 24 25.33 15.21 -14.82
CA ARG A 24 25.92 13.88 -14.58
C ARG A 24 25.12 13.10 -13.53
N ARG A 25 24.60 13.78 -12.51
CA ARG A 25 23.79 13.17 -11.44
C ARG A 25 22.43 12.71 -11.94
N GLY A 26 21.85 13.43 -12.90
CA GLY A 26 20.67 12.97 -13.64
C GLY A 26 20.92 11.65 -14.37
N ALA A 27 22.01 11.55 -15.12
CA ALA A 27 22.38 10.32 -15.83
C ALA A 27 22.66 9.14 -14.88
N GLU A 28 23.41 9.37 -13.79
CA GLU A 28 23.67 8.35 -12.76
C GLU A 28 22.36 7.86 -12.09
N THR A 29 21.41 8.76 -11.86
CA THR A 29 20.10 8.42 -11.26
C THR A 29 19.25 7.59 -12.22
N LEU A 30 19.29 7.90 -13.52
CA LEU A 30 18.63 7.13 -14.56
C LEU A 30 19.21 5.70 -14.63
N GLU A 31 20.53 5.57 -14.66
CA GLU A 31 21.22 4.27 -14.69
C GLU A 31 20.87 3.43 -13.44
N LEU A 32 20.92 4.05 -12.25
CA LEU A 32 20.50 3.40 -11.01
C LEU A 32 19.07 2.87 -11.07
N ALA A 33 18.14 3.64 -11.66
CA ALA A 33 16.76 3.22 -11.83
C ALA A 33 16.67 1.98 -12.73
N TYR A 34 17.35 2.00 -13.88
CA TYR A 34 17.37 0.88 -14.83
C TYR A 34 17.96 -0.40 -14.21
N GLU A 35 19.14 -0.32 -13.63
CA GLU A 35 19.81 -1.46 -13.01
C GLU A 35 18.97 -2.05 -11.87
N SER A 36 18.39 -1.19 -11.03
CA SER A 36 17.55 -1.63 -9.91
C SER A 36 16.25 -2.28 -10.38
N LEU A 37 15.58 -1.72 -11.41
CA LEU A 37 14.38 -2.32 -11.99
C LEU A 37 14.69 -3.67 -12.65
N LEU A 38 15.83 -3.78 -13.33
CA LEU A 38 16.28 -5.04 -13.92
C LEU A 38 16.58 -6.09 -12.84
N ALA A 39 17.26 -5.71 -11.76
CA ALA A 39 17.54 -6.59 -10.63
C ALA A 39 16.24 -7.08 -9.97
N ILE A 40 15.29 -6.17 -9.72
CA ILE A 40 13.96 -6.51 -9.21
C ILE A 40 13.19 -7.38 -10.21
N ASN A 41 13.29 -7.14 -11.52
CA ASN A 41 12.60 -7.98 -12.50
C ASN A 41 13.18 -9.40 -12.54
N LYS A 42 14.51 -9.54 -12.43
CA LYS A 42 15.23 -10.83 -12.47
C LYS A 42 15.10 -11.64 -11.17
N CYS A 43 14.74 -11.01 -10.06
CA CYS A 43 14.56 -11.77 -8.83
C CYS A 43 13.40 -12.76 -8.96
N GLY A 44 13.54 -13.94 -8.35
CA GLY A 44 12.51 -15.00 -8.34
C GLY A 44 11.27 -14.66 -7.51
N LEU A 45 11.11 -13.40 -7.11
CA LEU A 45 9.97 -12.94 -6.33
C LEU A 45 8.72 -12.86 -7.22
N GLN A 46 7.56 -13.08 -6.62
CA GLN A 46 6.27 -12.86 -7.29
C GLN A 46 6.08 -11.36 -7.60
N GLY A 47 5.38 -11.02 -8.68
CA GLY A 47 5.26 -9.63 -9.18
C GLY A 47 4.82 -8.61 -8.11
N LYS A 48 3.93 -9.05 -7.23
CA LYS A 48 3.56 -8.40 -5.98
C LYS A 48 4.71 -7.91 -5.08
N PHE A 49 5.65 -8.80 -4.78
CA PHE A 49 6.80 -8.47 -3.94
C PHE A 49 7.80 -7.59 -4.72
N LYS A 50 7.81 -7.69 -6.05
CA LYS A 50 8.53 -6.74 -6.92
C LYS A 50 7.96 -5.32 -6.83
N ILE A 51 6.63 -5.17 -6.77
CA ILE A 51 5.97 -3.89 -6.51
C ILE A 51 6.31 -3.36 -5.10
N TRP A 52 6.37 -4.23 -4.10
CA TRP A 52 6.82 -3.85 -2.76
C TRP A 52 8.27 -3.35 -2.77
N CYS A 53 9.20 -4.07 -3.41
CA CYS A 53 10.59 -3.65 -3.59
C CYS A 53 10.69 -2.32 -4.36
N LEU A 54 9.87 -2.15 -5.40
CA LEU A 54 9.78 -0.89 -6.13
C LEU A 54 9.41 0.26 -5.19
N LYS A 55 8.32 0.12 -4.43
CA LYS A 55 7.82 1.18 -3.55
C LYS A 55 8.75 1.51 -2.39
N PHE A 56 9.25 0.50 -1.69
CA PHE A 56 9.95 0.71 -0.43
C PHE A 56 11.47 0.74 -0.56
N MET A 57 12.04 0.15 -1.61
CA MET A 57 13.49 0.17 -1.82
C MET A 57 13.86 1.12 -2.94
N LEU A 58 13.29 0.95 -4.14
CA LEU A 58 13.73 1.70 -5.31
C LEU A 58 13.26 3.16 -5.27
N ILE A 59 11.98 3.43 -5.01
CA ILE A 59 11.48 4.81 -4.93
C ILE A 59 12.22 5.58 -3.82
N THR A 60 12.46 4.97 -2.67
CA THR A 60 13.23 5.59 -1.58
C THR A 60 14.66 5.93 -2.02
N LYS A 61 15.31 5.06 -2.80
CA LYS A 61 16.65 5.30 -3.37
C LYS A 61 16.66 6.42 -4.41
N LEU A 62 15.62 6.52 -5.23
CA LEU A 62 15.50 7.54 -6.28
C LEU A 62 15.04 8.90 -5.74
N LEU A 63 14.27 8.91 -4.67
CA LEU A 63 13.76 10.13 -4.04
C LEU A 63 14.91 11.02 -3.57
N TRP A 64 15.98 10.44 -3.02
CA TRP A 64 17.11 11.22 -2.52
C TRP A 64 17.84 12.01 -3.62
N PRO A 65 18.30 11.41 -4.74
CA PRO A 65 18.85 12.18 -5.86
C PRO A 65 17.89 13.21 -6.45
N LEU A 66 16.60 12.90 -6.56
CA LEU A 66 15.59 13.81 -7.10
C LEU A 66 15.32 15.04 -6.20
N LEU A 67 15.50 14.91 -4.89
CA LEU A 67 15.36 16.02 -3.94
C LEU A 67 16.63 16.87 -3.83
N VAL A 68 17.80 16.25 -4.03
CA VAL A 68 19.11 16.86 -3.74
C VAL A 68 19.71 17.53 -4.96
N TYR A 69 19.42 17.03 -6.17
CA TYR A 69 20.00 17.52 -7.42
C TYR A 69 18.93 18.12 -8.34
N GLU A 70 19.32 19.12 -9.12
CA GLU A 70 18.46 19.68 -10.17
C GLU A 70 18.44 18.75 -11.39
N ILE A 71 17.60 17.72 -11.32
CA ILE A 71 17.41 16.75 -12.40
C ILE A 71 16.33 17.25 -13.37
N CYS A 72 16.65 17.26 -14.67
CA CYS A 72 15.73 17.67 -15.72
C CYS A 72 14.44 16.82 -15.73
N SER A 73 13.29 17.44 -15.98
CA SER A 73 11.99 16.76 -16.05
C SER A 73 11.98 15.61 -17.05
N THR A 74 12.67 15.76 -18.19
CA THR A 74 12.81 14.72 -19.22
C THR A 74 13.44 13.44 -18.69
N THR A 75 14.42 13.54 -17.79
CA THR A 75 15.04 12.37 -17.14
C THR A 75 14.08 11.73 -16.14
N VAL A 76 13.31 12.53 -15.41
CA VAL A 76 12.29 12.03 -14.47
C VAL A 76 11.18 11.28 -15.20
N GLU A 77 10.69 11.83 -16.32
CA GLU A 77 9.69 11.20 -17.18
C GLU A 77 10.17 9.85 -17.74
N ALA A 78 11.45 9.77 -18.15
CA ALA A 78 12.06 8.52 -18.61
C ALA A 78 12.10 7.45 -17.50
N ILE A 79 12.49 7.83 -16.28
CA ILE A 79 12.45 6.94 -15.10
C ILE A 79 11.01 6.46 -14.84
N GLU A 80 10.05 7.38 -14.87
CA GLU A 80 8.64 7.08 -14.62
C GLU A 80 8.08 6.12 -15.68
N ALA A 81 8.41 6.31 -16.95
CA ALA A 81 7.98 5.45 -18.04
C ALA A 81 8.45 4.00 -17.85
N GLU A 82 9.69 3.78 -17.43
CA GLU A 82 10.22 2.45 -17.15
C GLU A 82 9.59 1.84 -15.89
N ILE A 83 9.42 2.62 -14.81
CA ILE A 83 8.70 2.15 -13.62
C ILE A 83 7.29 1.69 -14.00
N LYS A 84 6.55 2.47 -14.81
CA LYS A 84 5.19 2.13 -15.28
C LYS A 84 5.18 0.84 -16.11
N LYS A 85 6.16 0.65 -16.98
CA LYS A 85 6.30 -0.57 -17.79
C LYS A 85 6.49 -1.81 -16.93
N TYR A 86 7.41 -1.79 -15.97
CA TYR A 86 7.64 -2.92 -15.07
C TYR A 86 6.49 -3.13 -14.08
N ALA A 87 5.90 -2.05 -13.57
CA ALA A 87 4.76 -2.13 -12.66
C ALA A 87 3.55 -2.80 -13.32
N ARG A 88 3.20 -2.41 -14.55
CA ARG A 88 2.10 -3.05 -15.31
C ARG A 88 2.37 -4.53 -15.55
N LYS A 89 3.61 -4.88 -15.89
CA LYS A 89 4.04 -6.27 -16.06
C LYS A 89 3.90 -7.09 -14.78
N TRP A 90 4.27 -6.53 -13.63
CA TRP A 90 4.22 -7.23 -12.34
C TRP A 90 2.82 -7.30 -11.72
N LEU A 91 1.92 -6.39 -12.09
CA LEU A 91 0.52 -6.36 -11.66
C LEU A 91 -0.42 -7.20 -12.54
N GLY A 92 0.05 -7.77 -13.65
CA GLY A 92 -0.73 -8.74 -14.43
C GLY A 92 -1.84 -8.13 -15.31
N PHE A 93 -1.75 -6.86 -15.70
CA PHE A 93 -2.78 -6.14 -16.49
C PHE A 93 -2.93 -6.61 -17.96
N LEU A 94 -3.24 -7.90 -18.19
CA LEU A 94 -3.67 -8.44 -19.50
C LEU A 94 -4.97 -9.29 -19.33
N GLN A 95 -6.11 -8.69 -19.75
CA GLN A 95 -7.43 -9.24 -20.17
C GLN A 95 -8.57 -9.62 -19.17
N GLY A 96 -9.79 -9.03 -19.37
CA GLY A 96 -11.12 -9.71 -19.28
C GLY A 96 -12.20 -9.24 -18.26
N PRO A 97 -13.49 -8.95 -18.65
CA PRO A 97 -14.54 -8.36 -17.77
C PRO A 97 -15.78 -9.24 -17.40
N TRP A 98 -16.49 -8.82 -16.33
CA TRP A 98 -17.84 -9.16 -15.78
C TRP A 98 -17.99 -10.33 -14.77
N ILE A 99 -18.59 -10.05 -13.58
CA ILE A 99 -19.72 -10.72 -12.88
C ILE A 99 -19.86 -10.18 -11.42
N ASN A 100 -21.10 -10.16 -10.92
CA ASN A 100 -21.67 -9.44 -9.77
C ASN A 100 -21.34 -9.91 -8.33
N HIS A 101 -21.42 -8.93 -7.41
CA HIS A 101 -21.86 -8.90 -6.00
C HIS A 101 -21.19 -9.72 -4.86
N SER A 102 -20.59 -8.95 -3.94
CA SER A 102 -20.53 -9.10 -2.46
C SER A 102 -19.72 -10.24 -1.83
N GLN A 103 -18.56 -9.90 -1.25
CA GLN A 103 -18.09 -10.28 0.10
C GLN A 103 -16.65 -9.76 0.36
N MET A 104 -16.38 -9.17 1.53
CA MET A 104 -15.02 -8.82 1.95
C MET A 104 -14.75 -9.28 3.38
N VAL A 105 -13.99 -10.36 3.53
CA VAL A 105 -13.17 -10.70 4.71
C VAL A 105 -12.06 -11.67 4.33
N GLN A 106 -10.81 -11.39 4.75
CA GLN A 106 -9.66 -12.23 4.41
C GLN A 106 -8.74 -12.53 5.61
N PRO A 107 -8.73 -13.79 6.10
CA PRO A 107 -7.77 -14.22 7.09
C PRO A 107 -6.43 -14.63 6.44
N GLN A 108 -5.34 -14.10 7.00
CA GLN A 108 -3.95 -14.60 6.94
C GLN A 108 -3.17 -14.52 5.61
N GLN A 109 -2.06 -13.78 5.69
CA GLN A 109 -0.89 -13.66 4.80
C GLN A 109 -0.89 -14.50 3.50
N GLY A 110 -0.87 -13.82 2.35
CA GLY A 110 -0.74 -14.45 1.03
C GLY A 110 -2.03 -14.48 0.20
N GLN A 111 -3.21 -14.42 0.83
CA GLN A 111 -4.53 -14.37 0.17
C GLN A 111 -4.79 -13.13 -0.69
N TRP A 112 -3.91 -12.14 -0.58
CA TRP A 112 -3.95 -10.96 -1.43
C TRP A 112 -3.61 -11.23 -2.92
N THR A 113 -3.32 -12.48 -3.28
CA THR A 113 -3.29 -12.94 -4.67
C THR A 113 -4.67 -13.19 -5.26
N ASN A 114 -5.73 -13.23 -4.44
CA ASN A 114 -7.08 -13.60 -4.84
C ASN A 114 -8.02 -12.39 -4.82
N TRP A 115 -7.51 -11.18 -5.12
CA TRP A 115 -8.29 -9.92 -5.13
C TRP A 115 -9.24 -9.80 -6.34
N ASP A 116 -9.34 -10.83 -7.17
CA ASP A 116 -10.24 -10.86 -8.32
C ASP A 116 -11.71 -10.61 -7.93
N THR A 117 -12.07 -10.86 -6.66
CA THR A 117 -13.42 -10.66 -6.11
C THR A 117 -13.55 -9.48 -5.14
N ALA A 118 -12.47 -8.75 -4.86
CA ALA A 118 -12.47 -7.71 -3.83
C ALA A 118 -12.98 -6.36 -4.36
N ILE A 119 -13.96 -5.78 -3.65
CA ILE A 119 -14.52 -4.45 -3.95
C ILE A 119 -13.42 -3.38 -3.85
N GLN A 120 -13.27 -2.59 -4.91
CA GLN A 120 -12.43 -1.39 -4.88
C GLN A 120 -13.15 -0.32 -4.05
N ILE A 121 -12.61 0.00 -2.88
CA ILE A 121 -13.05 1.18 -2.13
C ILE A 121 -12.34 2.39 -2.73
N SER A 122 -13.09 3.31 -3.34
CA SER A 122 -12.56 4.57 -3.85
C SER A 122 -12.30 5.54 -2.70
N LEU A 123 -11.15 5.39 -2.03
CA LEU A 123 -10.63 6.40 -1.12
C LEU A 123 -9.77 7.37 -1.92
N THR A 124 -10.22 8.61 -2.09
CA THR A 124 -9.36 9.65 -2.67
C THR A 124 -8.32 10.09 -1.65
N TRP A 125 -7.25 10.74 -2.13
CA TRP A 125 -6.25 11.29 -1.22
C TRP A 125 -6.87 12.34 -0.29
N ASN A 126 -7.83 13.11 -0.80
CA ASN A 126 -8.58 14.08 -0.01
C ASN A 126 -9.36 13.41 1.14
N ASP A 127 -10.02 12.27 0.86
CA ASP A 127 -10.78 11.54 1.87
C ASP A 127 -9.91 11.05 3.03
N ILE A 128 -8.69 10.58 2.73
CA ILE A 128 -7.79 10.07 3.77
C ILE A 128 -7.24 11.21 4.64
N TRP A 129 -6.94 12.38 4.05
CA TRP A 129 -6.47 13.54 4.82
C TRP A 129 -7.50 14.07 5.81
N HIS A 130 -8.78 14.03 5.46
CA HIS A 130 -9.87 14.48 6.32
C HIS A 130 -10.46 13.38 7.21
N MET A 131 -9.99 12.14 7.07
CA MET A 131 -10.48 11.03 7.86
C MET A 131 -9.83 11.00 9.25
N ALA A 132 -10.65 10.82 10.28
CA ALA A 132 -10.15 10.65 11.64
C ALA A 132 -9.10 9.50 11.70
N PRO A 133 -7.96 9.66 12.39
CA PRO A 133 -6.89 8.65 12.42
C PRO A 133 -7.35 7.26 12.84
N LEU A 134 -8.29 7.18 13.78
CA LEU A 134 -8.86 5.91 14.25
C LEU A 134 -9.70 5.20 13.17
N ARG A 135 -10.37 5.96 12.30
CA ARG A 135 -11.18 5.42 11.20
C ARG A 135 -10.28 4.83 10.10
N ILE A 136 -9.18 5.50 9.75
CA ILE A 136 -8.18 4.96 8.82
C ILE A 136 -7.58 3.66 9.39
N SER A 137 -7.16 3.69 10.66
CA SER A 137 -6.60 2.53 11.34
C SER A 137 -7.58 1.35 11.34
N TYR A 138 -8.85 1.60 11.64
CA TYR A 138 -9.91 0.60 11.61
C TYR A 138 -10.11 0.01 10.21
N LEU A 139 -10.23 0.84 9.16
CA LEU A 139 -10.42 0.39 7.79
C LEU A 139 -9.28 -0.52 7.31
N ILE A 140 -8.04 -0.10 7.56
CA ILE A 140 -6.86 -0.92 7.22
C ILE A 140 -6.95 -2.26 7.97
N ARG A 141 -7.24 -2.22 9.26
CA ARG A 141 -7.31 -3.43 10.08
C ARG A 141 -8.47 -4.36 9.69
N SER A 142 -9.61 -3.83 9.24
CA SER A 142 -10.73 -4.65 8.75
C SER A 142 -10.39 -5.34 7.43
N VAL A 143 -9.72 -4.63 6.52
CA VAL A 143 -9.30 -5.17 5.22
C VAL A 143 -8.34 -6.34 5.40
N TYR A 144 -7.39 -6.21 6.32
CA TYR A 144 -6.41 -7.26 6.60
C TYR A 144 -6.88 -8.29 7.64
N ASP A 145 -8.14 -8.26 8.06
CA ASP A 145 -8.70 -9.14 9.11
C ASP A 145 -7.80 -9.23 10.35
N VAL A 146 -7.29 -8.09 10.82
CA VAL A 146 -6.47 -7.98 12.03
C VAL A 146 -7.20 -7.25 13.16
N ILE A 147 -8.51 -7.04 13.00
CA ILE A 147 -9.39 -6.57 14.07
C ILE A 147 -9.54 -7.66 15.13
N PRO A 148 -9.64 -7.34 16.43
CA PRO A 148 -9.87 -8.30 17.51
C PRO A 148 -11.27 -8.94 17.48
N SER A 149 -11.60 -9.68 16.42
CA SER A 149 -12.74 -10.63 16.39
C SER A 149 -12.39 -11.87 17.22
N ASN A 150 -13.36 -12.61 17.77
CA ASN A 150 -13.03 -13.81 18.55
C ASN A 150 -12.23 -14.83 17.72
N ALA A 151 -12.47 -14.94 16.41
CA ALA A 151 -11.64 -15.77 15.53
C ALA A 151 -10.15 -15.34 15.54
N ASN A 152 -9.87 -14.04 15.54
CA ASN A 152 -8.51 -13.52 15.60
C ASN A 152 -7.90 -13.61 17.00
N VAL A 153 -8.69 -13.38 18.05
CA VAL A 153 -8.24 -13.49 19.44
C VAL A 153 -7.82 -14.94 19.75
N VAL A 154 -8.56 -15.94 19.24
CA VAL A 154 -8.16 -17.35 19.34
C VAL A 154 -6.88 -17.63 18.57
N ARG A 155 -6.78 -17.13 17.34
CA ARG A 155 -5.56 -17.24 16.51
C ARG A 155 -4.34 -16.61 17.19
N TRP A 156 -4.52 -15.58 18.00
CA TRP A 156 -3.45 -14.94 18.77
C TRP A 156 -3.16 -15.65 20.11
N GLY A 157 -3.79 -16.78 20.40
CA GLY A 157 -3.60 -17.52 21.65
C GLY A 157 -4.14 -16.80 22.88
N LYS A 158 -5.09 -15.87 22.72
CA LYS A 158 -5.67 -15.09 23.82
C LYS A 158 -7.01 -15.63 24.31
N LYS A 159 -7.61 -16.58 23.59
CA LYS A 159 -8.89 -17.21 23.91
C LYS A 159 -8.92 -18.60 23.27
N ASP A 160 -9.76 -19.49 23.77
CA ASP A 160 -9.88 -20.85 23.22
C ASP A 160 -11.03 -20.98 22.21
N ASP A 161 -12.07 -20.15 22.32
CA ASP A 161 -13.31 -20.27 21.55
C ASP A 161 -13.60 -19.07 20.62
N PRO A 162 -13.71 -19.30 19.28
CA PRO A 162 -13.98 -18.26 18.30
C PRO A 162 -15.48 -17.95 18.12
N THR A 163 -16.37 -18.50 18.95
CA THR A 163 -17.83 -18.31 18.80
C THR A 163 -18.29 -16.88 19.04
N CYS A 164 -19.37 -16.51 18.36
CA CYS A 164 -20.08 -15.26 18.54
C CYS A 164 -21.00 -15.34 19.76
N PRO A 165 -20.95 -14.38 20.69
CA PRO A 165 -21.81 -14.41 21.88
C PRO A 165 -23.31 -14.24 21.57
N LEU A 166 -23.67 -13.78 20.37
CA LEU A 166 -25.06 -13.55 19.99
C LEU A 166 -25.69 -14.76 19.30
N CYS A 167 -24.99 -15.35 18.33
CA CYS A 167 -25.55 -16.40 17.49
C CYS A 167 -24.79 -17.73 17.55
N GLN A 168 -23.77 -17.82 18.41
CA GLN A 168 -22.90 -19.00 18.62
C GLN A 168 -22.14 -19.52 17.38
N GLY A 169 -22.29 -18.88 16.21
CA GLY A 169 -21.49 -19.18 15.02
C GLY A 169 -20.06 -18.64 15.13
N ARG A 170 -19.16 -19.03 14.23
CA ARG A 170 -17.78 -18.51 14.20
C ARG A 170 -17.77 -16.99 13.99
N GLN A 171 -17.17 -16.25 14.91
CA GLN A 171 -17.10 -14.79 14.86
C GLN A 171 -15.82 -14.32 14.13
N SER A 172 -15.89 -14.28 12.80
CA SER A 172 -14.92 -13.57 11.96
C SER A 172 -15.15 -12.05 11.98
N THR A 173 -14.24 -11.27 11.39
CA THR A 173 -14.49 -9.83 11.19
C THR A 173 -15.77 -9.61 10.37
N GLU A 174 -16.02 -10.41 9.33
CA GLU A 174 -17.22 -10.32 8.47
C GLU A 174 -18.50 -10.49 9.28
N HIS A 175 -18.44 -11.47 10.17
CA HIS A 175 -19.53 -11.81 11.04
C HIS A 175 -19.93 -10.63 11.92
N VAL A 176 -18.94 -9.90 12.45
CA VAL A 176 -19.18 -8.73 13.33
C VAL A 176 -19.68 -7.52 12.56
N LEU A 177 -19.23 -7.35 11.32
CA LEU A 177 -19.54 -6.16 10.51
C LEU A 177 -20.89 -6.25 9.80
N SER A 178 -21.25 -7.42 9.27
CA SER A 178 -22.42 -7.56 8.40
C SER A 178 -23.14 -8.90 8.48
N SER A 179 -22.45 -9.98 8.85
CA SER A 179 -22.95 -11.34 8.56
C SER A 179 -23.56 -12.07 9.77
N CYS A 180 -23.62 -11.44 10.96
CA CYS A 180 -24.31 -12.02 12.12
C CYS A 180 -25.84 -11.98 11.96
N LYS A 181 -26.47 -13.15 11.89
CA LYS A 181 -27.94 -13.32 11.72
C LYS A 181 -28.75 -12.68 12.85
N VAL A 182 -28.32 -12.85 14.10
CA VAL A 182 -29.00 -12.27 15.28
C VAL A 182 -28.84 -10.76 15.32
N ALA A 183 -27.66 -10.23 14.95
CA ALA A 183 -27.46 -8.80 14.88
C ALA A 183 -28.31 -8.14 13.78
N LEU A 184 -28.49 -8.85 12.66
CA LEU A 184 -29.35 -8.43 11.57
C LEU A 184 -30.83 -8.39 11.99
N SER A 185 -31.35 -9.49 12.57
CA SER A 185 -32.76 -9.58 12.97
C SER A 185 -33.13 -8.58 14.07
N GLN A 186 -32.18 -8.25 14.94
CA GLN A 186 -32.36 -7.24 16.00
C GLN A 186 -32.14 -5.79 15.52
N GLY A 187 -31.87 -5.56 14.23
CA GLY A 187 -31.68 -4.21 13.68
C GLY A 187 -30.42 -3.49 14.18
N ARG A 188 -29.43 -4.20 14.73
CA ARG A 188 -28.25 -3.59 15.37
C ARG A 188 -27.37 -2.82 14.39
N TYR A 189 -27.30 -3.27 13.13
CA TYR A 189 -26.55 -2.57 12.08
C TYR A 189 -27.19 -1.22 11.76
N THR A 190 -28.52 -1.19 11.61
CA THR A 190 -29.30 0.03 11.40
C THR A 190 -29.15 0.99 12.57
N TRP A 191 -29.21 0.49 13.81
CA TRP A 191 -28.99 1.32 14.99
C TRP A 191 -27.58 1.94 15.02
N ARG A 192 -26.53 1.15 14.75
CA ARG A 192 -25.15 1.66 14.67
C ARG A 192 -25.00 2.74 13.59
N HIS A 193 -25.57 2.50 12.41
CA HIS A 193 -25.56 3.45 11.31
C HIS A 193 -26.27 4.76 11.69
N ASN A 194 -27.50 4.67 12.21
CA ASN A 194 -28.30 5.83 12.59
C ASN A 194 -27.66 6.61 13.74
N ARG A 195 -27.00 5.92 14.68
CA ARG A 195 -26.28 6.59 15.76
C ARG A 195 -25.13 7.42 15.22
N VAL A 196 -24.38 6.93 14.24
CA VAL A 196 -23.31 7.72 13.58
C VAL A 196 -23.91 8.93 12.86
N LEU A 197 -25.02 8.76 12.14
CA LEU A 197 -25.68 9.88 11.46
C LEU A 197 -26.17 10.96 12.43
N GLN A 198 -26.65 10.56 13.61
CA GLN A 198 -27.09 11.51 14.65
C GLN A 198 -25.95 12.38 15.20
N GLU A 199 -24.73 11.86 15.29
CA GLU A 199 -23.57 12.62 15.77
C GLU A 199 -22.96 13.53 14.68
N LEU A 200 -23.37 13.34 13.41
CA LEU A 200 -22.91 14.11 12.25
C LEU A 200 -23.92 15.16 11.77
N ALA A 201 -25.15 15.12 12.29
CA ALA A 201 -26.21 16.10 12.04
C ALA A 201 -26.10 17.28 13.01
#